data_AF-A0AAU3ALV1-F1
#
_entry.id   AF-A0AAU3ALV1-F1
#
_cell.length_a   1.000
_cell.length_b   1.000
_cell.length_c   1.000
_cell.angle_alpha   90.00
_cell.angle_beta   90.00
_cell.angle_gamma   90.00
#
_symmetry.space_group_name_H-M   'P 1'
#
loop_
_entity.id
_entity.type
_entity.pdbx_description
1 polymer ?
#
loop_
_entity_poly.entity_id
_entity_poly.type
_entity_poly.pdbx_seq_one_letter_code
_entity_poly.pdbx_strand_id
1 'polypeptide(L)'
;MAVEEEDQDTPDTQGDGGGSPSGGISIGVMTGGAAAAGHRASAEDRSRRAATTPPPYTGAAPPTGGPGGIGIGVMTGGAAAAGEGARAVDASAQLFAAPPELALAVRTLREHLGMLRRTPEIAELDAGLSELDEAMAGTGQVRRDRLQWLRDRLTLGATTAAGLASAAAVVETIVQLTG
;
A
#
# COMPACT_ATOMS: atom_id res chain seq x y z
N MET A 1 19.89 60.85 -49.86
CA MET A 1 21.16 60.48 -49.18
C MET A 1 20.94 60.77 -47.70
N ALA A 2 21.01 59.84 -46.77
CA ALA A 2 21.49 58.46 -46.76
C ALA A 2 20.63 57.60 -45.80
N VAL A 3 20.61 56.30 -46.09
CA VAL A 3 20.22 55.18 -45.22
C VAL A 3 21.30 54.95 -44.17
N GLU A 4 20.94 54.50 -42.98
CA GLU A 4 21.69 53.50 -42.20
C GLU A 4 20.83 52.94 -41.05
N GLU A 5 20.62 51.62 -41.09
CA GLU A 5 20.18 50.73 -40.02
C GLU A 5 21.36 50.42 -39.09
N GLU A 6 21.11 50.20 -37.80
CA GLU A 6 21.84 49.32 -36.85
C GLU A 6 21.17 49.56 -35.47
N ASP A 7 20.34 48.68 -34.92
CA ASP A 7 20.57 47.31 -34.43
C ASP A 7 21.47 47.21 -33.19
N GLN A 8 20.86 46.64 -32.14
CA GLN A 8 21.43 45.91 -31.00
C GLN A 8 22.09 46.60 -29.77
N ASP A 9 21.83 45.89 -28.66
CA ASP A 9 22.55 45.81 -27.39
C ASP A 9 22.40 46.90 -26.32
N THR A 10 21.32 46.76 -25.54
CA THR A 10 21.41 46.91 -24.09
C THR A 10 21.53 45.53 -23.43
N PRO A 11 22.70 45.15 -22.87
CA PRO A 11 22.79 44.01 -21.98
C PRO A 11 22.47 44.42 -20.53
N ASP A 12 22.32 43.38 -19.71
CA ASP A 12 22.39 43.41 -18.23
C ASP A 12 21.09 43.63 -17.45
N THR A 13 20.11 42.73 -17.64
CA THR A 13 19.29 42.28 -16.49
C THR A 13 20.03 41.16 -15.78
N GLN A 14 20.81 41.55 -14.79
CA GLN A 14 21.49 40.70 -13.83
C GLN A 14 20.45 40.07 -12.89
N GLY A 15 19.81 39.00 -13.36
CA GLY A 15 19.01 38.08 -12.56
C GLY A 15 19.92 37.01 -11.94
N ASP A 16 20.70 37.40 -10.95
CA ASP A 16 21.56 36.51 -10.16
C ASP A 16 20.69 35.72 -9.18
N GLY A 17 19.97 34.74 -9.72
CA GLY A 17 19.17 33.76 -8.98
C GLY A 17 19.84 32.40 -9.10
N GLY A 18 20.85 32.14 -8.25
CA GLY A 18 21.49 30.85 -8.09
C GLY A 18 20.51 29.76 -7.66
N GLY A 19 19.76 29.21 -8.61
CA GLY A 19 18.96 28.01 -8.44
C GLY A 19 19.88 26.81 -8.25
N SER A 20 20.03 26.37 -7.01
CA SER A 20 20.79 25.18 -6.64
C SER A 20 20.39 23.98 -7.52
N PRO A 21 21.33 23.10 -7.90
CA PRO A 21 21.03 21.96 -8.76
C PRO A 21 19.95 21.08 -8.11
N SER A 22 18.76 21.04 -8.71
CA SER A 22 17.68 20.12 -8.36
C SER A 22 18.08 18.70 -8.76
N GLY A 23 18.80 18.02 -7.90
CA GLY A 23 19.22 16.65 -8.13
C GLY A 23 18.06 15.66 -8.00
N GLY A 24 18.37 14.37 -8.17
CA GLY A 24 17.40 13.41 -8.68
C GLY A 24 17.25 12.10 -7.90
N ILE A 25 16.20 11.37 -8.29
CA ILE A 25 15.85 10.01 -7.89
C ILE A 25 16.67 8.98 -8.70
N SER A 26 17.24 7.94 -8.08
CA SER A 26 18.06 6.91 -8.72
C SER A 26 17.75 5.45 -8.27
N ILE A 27 16.77 4.81 -8.90
CA ILE A 27 16.16 3.51 -8.55
C ILE A 27 16.83 2.33 -9.30
N GLY A 28 17.40 1.33 -8.62
CA GLY A 28 17.81 0.04 -9.17
C GLY A 28 16.68 -0.99 -9.47
N VAL A 29 15.60 -1.12 -8.67
CA VAL A 29 14.45 -2.02 -8.95
C VAL A 29 13.22 -1.44 -8.23
N MET A 30 12.02 -1.65 -8.77
CA MET A 30 10.73 -1.21 -8.21
C MET A 30 9.59 -2.08 -8.76
N THR A 31 9.24 -3.17 -8.07
CA THR A 31 8.03 -3.98 -8.29
C THR A 31 6.72 -3.27 -7.84
N GLY A 32 6.46 -2.11 -8.44
CA GLY A 32 5.26 -1.25 -8.41
C GLY A 32 5.19 -0.25 -7.25
N GLY A 33 4.28 0.73 -7.33
CA GLY A 33 4.18 1.84 -6.37
C GLY A 33 4.26 3.23 -7.05
N ALA A 34 4.48 4.30 -6.29
CA ALA A 34 4.67 5.66 -6.80
C ALA A 34 5.96 6.29 -6.25
N ALA A 35 6.68 7.09 -7.04
CA ALA A 35 7.87 7.82 -6.61
C ALA A 35 7.86 9.27 -7.13
N ALA A 36 8.20 10.26 -6.31
CA ALA A 36 8.20 11.68 -6.71
C ALA A 36 9.32 12.49 -6.03
N ALA A 37 9.98 13.41 -6.74
CA ALA A 37 11.00 14.30 -6.14
C ALA A 37 10.81 15.76 -6.53
N GLY A 38 11.13 16.67 -5.60
CA GLY A 38 11.01 18.12 -5.77
C GLY A 38 10.21 18.79 -4.66
N HIS A 39 10.17 20.12 -4.67
CA HIS A 39 9.35 20.91 -3.74
C HIS A 39 7.87 20.51 -3.92
N ARG A 40 7.25 20.02 -2.84
CA ARG A 40 5.88 19.52 -2.74
C ARG A 40 5.58 18.29 -3.61
N ALA A 41 6.59 17.47 -3.88
CA ALA A 41 6.41 16.24 -4.64
C ALA A 41 5.41 15.29 -3.96
N SER A 42 4.40 14.82 -4.67
CA SER A 42 3.41 13.89 -4.13
C SER A 42 3.44 12.57 -4.89
N ALA A 43 3.60 11.47 -4.16
CA ALA A 43 3.51 10.11 -4.68
C ALA A 43 2.34 9.40 -4.00
N GLU A 44 1.43 8.81 -4.77
CA GLU A 44 0.34 8.01 -4.24
C GLU A 44 0.21 6.70 -5.00
N ASP A 45 0.22 5.60 -4.27
CA ASP A 45 0.03 4.25 -4.81
C ASP A 45 -1.34 3.72 -4.42
N ARG A 46 -2.20 3.41 -5.41
CA ARG A 46 -3.52 2.76 -5.20
C ARG A 46 -3.60 1.39 -5.85
N SER A 47 -2.45 0.77 -6.11
CA SER A 47 -2.38 -0.49 -6.86
C SER A 47 -3.11 -1.63 -6.13
N ARG A 48 -3.79 -2.49 -6.89
CA ARG A 48 -4.28 -3.79 -6.38
C ARG A 48 -3.33 -4.88 -6.84
N ARG A 49 -2.76 -5.64 -5.91
CA ARG A 49 -1.73 -6.64 -6.22
C ARG A 49 -2.14 -8.00 -5.70
N ALA A 50 -2.00 -9.03 -6.52
CA ALA A 50 -1.98 -10.39 -6.00
C ALA A 50 -0.76 -10.53 -5.07
N ALA A 51 -0.95 -11.14 -3.90
CA ALA A 51 0.14 -11.40 -2.98
C ALA A 51 1.16 -12.35 -3.65
N THR A 52 2.33 -11.81 -3.98
CA THR A 52 3.48 -12.58 -4.44
C THR A 52 4.66 -12.20 -3.57
N THR A 53 5.39 -13.20 -3.06
CA THR A 53 6.63 -12.97 -2.32
C THR A 53 7.63 -12.30 -3.26
N PRO A 54 8.15 -11.11 -2.94
CA PRO A 54 9.13 -10.46 -3.81
C PRO A 54 10.38 -11.34 -3.92
N PRO A 55 11.00 -11.45 -5.11
CA PRO A 55 12.22 -12.24 -5.27
C PRO A 55 13.34 -11.67 -4.38
N PRO A 56 14.21 -12.52 -3.79
CA PRO A 56 15.35 -12.05 -3.01
C PRO A 56 16.29 -11.21 -3.88
N TYR A 57 16.71 -10.06 -3.37
CA TYR A 57 17.62 -9.16 -4.07
C TYR A 57 19.02 -9.76 -4.19
N THR A 58 19.52 -9.92 -5.42
CA THR A 58 20.80 -10.58 -5.70
C THR A 58 21.83 -9.69 -6.40
N GLY A 59 21.64 -8.37 -6.52
CA GLY A 59 22.56 -7.54 -7.31
C GLY A 59 22.76 -6.10 -6.84
N ALA A 60 24.04 -5.70 -6.67
CA ALA A 60 24.60 -4.34 -6.58
C ALA A 60 24.05 -3.33 -5.55
N ALA A 61 24.89 -2.40 -5.11
CA ALA A 61 24.51 -1.33 -4.18
C ALA A 61 23.43 -0.41 -4.79
N PRO A 62 22.48 0.13 -3.99
CA PRO A 62 21.47 1.05 -4.48
C PRO A 62 22.12 2.29 -5.10
N PRO A 63 21.59 2.82 -6.22
CA PRO A 63 22.17 4.00 -6.82
C PRO A 63 22.04 5.19 -5.85
N THR A 64 23.09 5.99 -5.71
CA THR A 64 23.04 7.21 -4.91
C THR A 64 22.05 8.19 -5.53
N GLY A 65 21.06 8.65 -4.76
CA GLY A 65 20.19 9.76 -5.15
C GLY A 65 21.03 10.99 -5.42
N GLY A 66 20.78 11.67 -6.54
CA GLY A 66 21.41 12.95 -6.85
C GLY A 66 20.92 14.05 -5.91
N PRO A 67 21.52 15.25 -5.94
CA PRO A 67 21.23 16.38 -5.04
C PRO A 67 19.81 16.98 -5.11
N GLY A 68 18.73 16.22 -4.87
CA GLY A 68 17.33 16.67 -4.98
C GLY A 68 16.31 15.57 -5.28
N GLY A 69 16.71 14.28 -5.29
CA GLY A 69 15.77 13.17 -5.37
C GLY A 69 16.24 11.90 -4.65
N ILE A 70 15.59 10.77 -4.97
CA ILE A 70 15.46 9.48 -4.28
C ILE A 70 16.14 8.30 -4.99
N GLY A 71 17.18 7.67 -4.47
CA GLY A 71 17.66 6.39 -5.02
C GLY A 71 16.91 5.13 -4.54
N ILE A 72 16.50 4.15 -5.37
CA ILE A 72 15.73 2.91 -4.96
C ILE A 72 16.17 1.59 -5.63
N GLY A 73 17.02 0.77 -5.01
CA GLY A 73 17.54 -0.51 -5.57
C GLY A 73 16.57 -1.69 -5.84
N VAL A 74 15.45 -1.84 -5.10
CA VAL A 74 14.25 -2.72 -5.26
C VAL A 74 13.09 -2.05 -4.53
N MET A 75 11.86 -2.08 -5.08
CA MET A 75 10.65 -1.57 -4.39
C MET A 75 9.41 -2.35 -4.79
N THR A 76 9.01 -3.34 -4.00
CA THR A 76 7.79 -4.12 -4.26
C THR A 76 6.57 -3.50 -3.58
N GLY A 77 6.15 -2.32 -4.04
CA GLY A 77 4.93 -1.62 -3.59
C GLY A 77 5.15 -0.35 -2.76
N GLY A 78 4.11 0.49 -2.67
CA GLY A 78 4.07 1.67 -1.81
C GLY A 78 4.32 3.00 -2.53
N ALA A 79 4.53 4.06 -1.76
CA ALA A 79 4.82 5.39 -2.30
C ALA A 79 6.11 5.98 -1.68
N ALA A 80 6.89 6.70 -2.49
CA ALA A 80 8.12 7.38 -2.09
C ALA A 80 8.10 8.83 -2.58
N ALA A 81 8.40 9.80 -1.73
CA ALA A 81 8.48 11.20 -2.14
C ALA A 81 9.65 11.93 -1.46
N ALA A 82 10.31 12.84 -2.17
CA ALA A 82 11.42 13.64 -1.64
C ALA A 82 11.37 15.09 -2.10
N GLY A 83 11.98 15.98 -1.31
CA GLY A 83 11.94 17.43 -1.50
C GLY A 83 11.04 18.11 -0.47
N GLU A 84 11.19 19.43 -0.37
CA GLU A 84 10.51 20.23 0.66
C GLU A 84 8.99 20.19 0.49
N GLY A 85 8.26 19.70 1.49
CA GLY A 85 6.80 19.52 1.42
C GLY A 85 6.34 18.28 0.66
N ALA A 86 7.25 17.35 0.39
CA ALA A 86 6.91 16.11 -0.29
C ALA A 86 5.99 15.19 0.55
N ARG A 87 5.13 14.43 -0.13
CA ARG A 87 4.14 13.54 0.47
C ARG A 87 4.10 12.20 -0.24
N ALA A 88 4.12 11.11 0.52
CA ALA A 88 3.94 9.77 0.01
C ALA A 88 2.71 9.13 0.66
N VAL A 89 1.83 8.52 -0.14
CA VAL A 89 0.65 7.78 0.32
C VAL A 89 0.62 6.40 -0.30
N ASP A 90 0.74 5.37 0.51
CA ASP A 90 0.45 4.00 0.10
C ASP A 90 -1.01 3.67 0.48
N ALA A 91 -1.85 3.56 -0.53
CA ALA A 91 -3.23 3.10 -0.47
C ALA A 91 -3.41 1.83 -1.33
N SER A 92 -2.34 1.05 -1.52
CA SER A 92 -2.39 -0.20 -2.26
C SER A 92 -3.15 -1.28 -1.49
N ALA A 93 -3.77 -2.21 -2.22
CA ALA A 93 -4.48 -3.35 -1.66
C ALA A 93 -3.80 -4.66 -2.08
N GLN A 94 -3.36 -5.45 -1.11
CA GLN A 94 -2.88 -6.80 -1.34
C GLN A 94 -4.06 -7.78 -1.33
N LEU A 95 -4.24 -8.49 -2.43
CA LEU A 95 -5.29 -9.47 -2.67
C LEU A 95 -4.68 -10.88 -2.60
N PHE A 96 -5.26 -11.74 -1.79
CA PHE A 96 -4.94 -13.16 -1.71
C PHE A 96 -6.05 -13.96 -2.38
N ALA A 97 -5.68 -15.05 -3.06
CA ALA A 97 -6.66 -16.06 -3.45
C ALA A 97 -7.26 -16.66 -2.17
N ALA A 98 -8.59 -16.69 -2.08
CA ALA A 98 -9.28 -17.24 -0.92
C ALA A 98 -9.30 -18.78 -1.02
N PRO A 99 -8.66 -19.50 -0.08
CA PRO A 99 -8.78 -20.95 -0.04
C PRO A 99 -10.22 -21.35 0.31
N PRO A 100 -10.77 -22.43 -0.27
CA PRO A 100 -12.14 -22.87 0.02
C PRO A 100 -12.35 -23.21 1.51
N GLU A 101 -11.29 -23.62 2.21
CA GLU A 101 -11.28 -23.87 3.65
C GLU A 101 -11.60 -22.60 4.45
N LEU A 102 -11.08 -21.44 4.03
CA LEU A 102 -11.38 -20.15 4.67
C LEU A 102 -12.86 -19.79 4.53
N ALA A 103 -13.44 -20.02 3.34
CA ALA A 103 -14.86 -19.77 3.11
C ALA A 103 -15.75 -20.65 4.01
N LEU A 104 -15.42 -21.93 4.15
CA LEU A 104 -16.13 -22.85 5.05
C LEU A 104 -15.98 -22.44 6.52
N ALA A 105 -14.78 -22.07 6.96
CA ALA A 105 -14.53 -21.64 8.32
C ALA A 105 -15.28 -20.34 8.66
N VAL A 106 -15.31 -19.36 7.75
CA VAL A 106 -16.06 -18.11 7.89
C VAL A 106 -17.56 -18.37 8.01
N ARG A 107 -18.14 -19.21 7.15
CA ARG A 107 -19.57 -19.57 7.21
C ARG A 107 -19.92 -20.25 8.54
N THR A 108 -19.11 -21.21 8.96
CA THR A 108 -19.29 -21.91 10.24
C THR A 108 -19.23 -20.93 11.42
N LEU A 109 -18.30 -19.97 11.39
CA LEU A 109 -18.20 -18.94 12.42
C LEU A 109 -19.45 -18.05 12.44
N ARG A 110 -19.98 -17.64 11.29
CA ARG A 110 -21.21 -16.83 11.21
C ARG A 110 -22.42 -17.57 11.78
N GLU A 111 -22.57 -18.86 11.48
CA GLU A 111 -23.61 -19.71 12.08
C GLU A 111 -23.49 -19.74 13.61
N HIS A 112 -22.27 -19.91 14.13
CA HIS A 112 -22.01 -19.89 15.56
C HIS A 112 -22.29 -18.52 16.21
N LEU A 113 -21.93 -17.42 15.54
CA LEU A 113 -22.23 -16.07 16.03
C LEU A 113 -23.74 -15.78 16.03
N GLY A 114 -24.49 -16.33 15.09
CA GLY A 114 -25.95 -16.22 15.03
C GLY A 114 -26.67 -16.83 16.23
N MET A 115 -26.04 -17.77 16.95
CA MET A 115 -26.57 -18.37 18.18
C MET A 115 -26.21 -17.57 19.44
N LEU A 116 -25.26 -16.64 19.37
CA LEU A 116 -24.87 -15.81 20.51
C LEU A 116 -25.82 -14.63 20.69
N ARG A 117 -25.86 -14.09 21.91
CA ARG A 117 -26.61 -12.85 22.20
C ARG A 117 -26.04 -11.72 21.34
N ARG A 118 -26.88 -11.01 20.59
CA ARG A 118 -26.44 -9.83 19.84
C ARG A 118 -25.87 -8.77 20.78
N THR A 119 -24.61 -8.44 20.57
CA THR A 119 -23.95 -7.26 21.12
C THR A 119 -23.38 -6.44 19.96
N PRO A 120 -23.06 -5.15 20.16
CA PRO A 120 -22.43 -4.33 19.12
C PRO A 120 -21.17 -4.98 18.54
N GLU A 121 -20.36 -5.60 19.39
CA GLU A 121 -19.12 -6.27 19.01
C GLU A 121 -19.37 -7.50 18.12
N ILE A 122 -20.40 -8.29 18.41
CA ILE A 122 -20.80 -9.45 17.59
C ILE A 122 -21.41 -8.98 16.26
N ALA A 123 -22.17 -7.89 16.26
CA ALA A 123 -22.74 -7.33 15.03
C ALA A 123 -21.66 -6.78 14.08
N GLU A 124 -20.64 -6.10 14.62
CA GLU A 124 -19.49 -5.64 13.84
C GLU A 124 -18.68 -6.81 13.28
N LEU A 125 -18.48 -7.87 14.07
CA LEU A 125 -17.78 -9.07 13.62
C LEU A 125 -18.56 -9.80 12.51
N ASP A 126 -19.88 -9.98 12.67
CA ASP A 126 -20.74 -10.59 11.64
C ASP A 126 -20.77 -9.77 10.35
N ALA A 127 -20.85 -8.42 10.45
CA ALA A 127 -20.75 -7.55 9.28
C ALA A 127 -19.41 -7.72 8.55
N GLY A 128 -18.30 -7.74 9.29
CA GLY A 128 -16.97 -7.97 8.71
C GLY A 128 -16.82 -9.36 8.06
N LEU A 129 -17.43 -10.40 8.64
CA LEU A 129 -17.46 -11.75 8.08
C LEU A 129 -18.36 -11.85 6.84
N SER A 130 -19.49 -11.13 6.81
CA SER A 130 -20.38 -11.09 5.65
C SER A 130 -19.70 -10.44 4.45
N GLU A 131 -19.05 -9.29 4.65
CA GLU A 131 -18.27 -8.63 3.61
C GLU A 131 -17.14 -9.54 3.07
N LEU A 132 -16.52 -10.34 3.94
CA LEU A 132 -15.48 -11.28 3.54
C LEU A 132 -16.05 -12.44 2.71
N ASP A 133 -17.18 -13.04 3.12
CA ASP A 133 -17.85 -14.12 2.39
C ASP A 133 -18.35 -13.64 1.02
N GLU A 134 -18.88 -12.42 0.93
CA GLU A 134 -19.25 -11.79 -0.34
C GLU A 134 -18.05 -11.59 -1.27
N ALA A 135 -16.92 -11.11 -0.74
CA ALA A 135 -15.68 -10.95 -1.52
C ALA A 135 -15.16 -12.28 -2.06
N MET A 136 -15.17 -13.33 -1.21
CA MET A 136 -14.79 -14.69 -1.59
C MET A 136 -15.74 -15.28 -2.64
N ALA A 137 -17.05 -15.12 -2.49
CA ALA A 137 -18.03 -15.63 -3.43
C ALA A 137 -18.02 -14.90 -4.78
N GLY A 138 -17.80 -13.58 -4.77
CA GLY A 138 -17.83 -12.76 -5.99
C GLY A 138 -16.52 -12.80 -6.78
N THR A 139 -15.38 -12.68 -6.11
CA THR A 139 -14.07 -12.51 -6.76
C THR A 139 -13.10 -13.67 -6.51
N GLY A 140 -13.39 -14.54 -5.54
CA GLY A 140 -12.43 -15.54 -5.07
C GLY A 140 -11.20 -14.92 -4.40
N GLN A 141 -11.23 -13.62 -4.08
CA GLN A 141 -10.09 -12.88 -3.55
C GLN A 141 -10.46 -12.15 -2.26
N VAL A 142 -9.48 -12.06 -1.35
CA VAL A 142 -9.61 -11.39 -0.05
C VAL A 142 -8.48 -10.41 0.17
N ARG A 143 -8.77 -9.28 0.82
CA ARG A 143 -7.77 -8.25 1.07
C ARG A 143 -6.99 -8.51 2.35
N ARG A 144 -5.68 -8.24 2.35
CA ARG A 144 -4.80 -8.39 3.53
C ARG A 144 -5.29 -7.64 4.75
N ASP A 145 -5.63 -6.37 4.57
CA ASP A 145 -6.07 -5.48 5.63
C ASP A 145 -7.35 -5.99 6.29
N ARG A 146 -8.24 -6.60 5.50
CA ARG A 146 -9.46 -7.23 6.01
C ARG A 146 -9.17 -8.50 6.81
N LEU A 147 -8.28 -9.37 6.32
CA LEU A 147 -7.85 -10.56 7.06
C LEU A 147 -7.16 -10.18 8.37
N GLN A 148 -6.33 -9.14 8.35
CA GLN A 148 -5.61 -8.66 9.51
C GLN A 148 -6.55 -8.01 10.53
N TRP A 149 -7.48 -7.17 10.08
CA TRP A 149 -8.56 -6.64 10.93
C TRP A 149 -9.37 -7.77 11.58
N LEU A 150 -9.75 -8.79 10.81
CA LEU A 150 -10.53 -9.91 11.32
C LEU A 150 -9.74 -10.71 12.36
N ARG A 151 -8.46 -11.00 12.09
CA ARG A 151 -7.56 -11.64 13.04
C ARG A 151 -7.46 -10.84 14.33
N ASP A 152 -7.17 -9.55 14.23
CA ASP A 152 -7.00 -8.69 15.40
C ASP A 152 -8.33 -8.61 16.19
N ARG A 153 -9.48 -8.55 15.52
CA ARG A 153 -10.80 -8.56 16.17
C ARG A 153 -11.12 -9.89 16.83
N LEU A 154 -10.74 -11.03 16.23
CA LEU A 154 -10.92 -12.36 16.83
C LEU A 154 -9.96 -12.60 18.00
N THR A 155 -8.72 -12.10 17.92
CA THR A 155 -7.75 -12.15 19.00
C THR A 155 -8.16 -11.26 20.17
N LEU A 156 -8.65 -10.04 19.90
CA LEU A 156 -9.06 -9.09 20.92
C LEU A 156 -10.45 -9.43 21.49
N GLY A 157 -11.32 -10.04 20.67
CA GLY A 157 -12.61 -10.61 21.05
C GLY A 157 -12.54 -12.00 21.68
N ALA A 158 -11.34 -12.52 21.94
CA ALA A 158 -11.10 -13.82 22.57
C ALA A 158 -11.71 -13.95 23.98
N THR A 159 -12.27 -12.88 24.56
CA THR A 159 -13.03 -12.91 25.82
C THR A 159 -14.54 -13.17 25.63
N THR A 160 -15.13 -12.84 24.48
CA THR A 160 -16.56 -13.07 24.16
C THR A 160 -16.80 -14.26 23.21
N ALA A 161 -15.78 -14.65 22.43
CA ALA A 161 -15.79 -15.81 21.55
C ALA A 161 -14.88 -16.96 22.04
N ALA A 162 -14.41 -16.90 23.30
CA ALA A 162 -13.39 -17.74 23.93
C ALA A 162 -13.57 -19.28 23.80
N GLY A 163 -14.71 -19.75 23.33
CA GLY A 163 -15.03 -21.18 23.18
C GLY A 163 -15.26 -21.66 21.75
N LEU A 164 -15.22 -20.78 20.74
CA LEU A 164 -15.52 -21.20 19.37
C LEU A 164 -14.24 -21.73 18.70
N ALA A 165 -14.11 -23.06 18.64
CA ALA A 165 -13.07 -23.73 17.86
C ALA A 165 -12.99 -23.21 16.40
N SER A 166 -14.12 -22.77 15.85
CA SER A 166 -14.20 -22.15 14.51
C SER A 166 -13.49 -20.80 14.41
N ALA A 167 -13.43 -20.00 15.48
CA ALA A 167 -12.67 -18.74 15.47
C ALA A 167 -11.17 -19.00 15.43
N ALA A 168 -10.70 -20.02 16.15
CA ALA A 168 -9.30 -20.44 16.11
C ALA A 168 -8.91 -20.96 14.72
N ALA A 169 -9.76 -21.77 14.08
CA ALA A 169 -9.54 -22.25 12.72
C ALA A 169 -9.42 -21.10 11.70
N VAL A 170 -10.29 -20.09 11.79
CA VAL A 170 -10.21 -18.89 10.94
C VAL A 170 -8.89 -18.14 11.15
N VAL A 171 -8.47 -17.93 12.40
CA VAL A 171 -7.21 -17.26 12.71
C VAL A 171 -6.01 -18.04 12.17
N GLU A 172 -5.99 -19.37 12.31
CA GLU A 172 -4.92 -20.22 11.80
C GLU A 172 -4.81 -20.14 10.28
N THR A 173 -5.93 -20.25 9.56
CA THR A 173 -5.94 -20.12 8.10
C THR A 173 -5.49 -18.73 7.66
N ILE A 174 -5.88 -17.66 8.37
CA ILE A 174 -5.40 -16.30 8.10
C ILE A 174 -3.89 -16.20 8.29
N VAL A 175 -3.34 -16.78 9.35
CA VAL A 175 -1.89 -16.79 9.63
C VAL A 175 -1.14 -17.54 8.53
N GLN A 176 -1.64 -18.69 8.07
CA GLN A 176 -1.03 -19.44 6.96
C GLN A 176 -1.06 -18.66 5.64
N LEU A 177 -2.10 -17.87 5.40
CA LEU A 177 -2.25 -17.09 4.18
C LEU A 177 -1.44 -15.79 4.18
N THR A 178 -1.20 -15.21 5.36
CA THR A 178 -0.51 -13.92 5.52
C THR A 178 0.94 -14.02 6.00
N GLY A 179 1.38 -15.24 6.35
CA GLY A 179 2.72 -15.59 6.85
C GLY A 179 3.78 -15.71 5.77
#